data_AF-A0A8H4EMH9-F1
#
_entry.id   AF-A0A8H4EMH9-F1
#
_cell.length_a   1.000
_cell.length_b   1.000
_cell.length_c   1.000
_cell.angle_alpha   90.00
_cell.angle_beta   90.00
_cell.angle_gamma   90.00
#
_symmetry.space_group_name_H-M   'P 1'
#
loop_
_entity.id
_entity.type
_entity.pdbx_description
1 polymer ?
#
loop_
_entity_poly.entity_id
_entity_poly.type
_entity_poly.pdbx_seq_one_letter_code
_entity_poly.pdbx_strand_id
1 'polypeptide(L)'
;MSPPKRKKTFNNFLINNKAQKIKKKFVHKVKTKKDFYKTLSKEKHELETPSFYKQIFSEKSADINEGDINHARHISDSEDNLDKDEDDHHEELIEYDRSSCEESKKSRKIKSNHRSKPNPFHKALKEREYSQREKQAKIEAIKQEKEIRIQNQKAYLAQRKLTKKKLLKRNSKGQPLMKARIDHLLSKITN
;
A
#
# COMPACT_ATOMS: atom_id res chain seq x y z
N MET A 1 -37.13 36.37 -10.77
CA MET A 1 -36.76 34.99 -11.16
C MET A 1 -35.37 34.69 -10.61
N SER A 2 -35.19 33.60 -9.86
CA SER A 2 -33.89 33.20 -9.30
C SER A 2 -33.07 32.44 -10.36
N PRO A 3 -31.74 32.65 -10.43
CA PRO A 3 -30.93 31.97 -11.44
C PRO A 3 -30.82 30.46 -11.14
N PRO A 4 -30.71 29.60 -12.17
CA PRO A 4 -30.60 28.17 -11.98
C PRO A 4 -29.28 27.80 -11.30
N LYS A 5 -29.38 27.00 -10.23
CA LYS A 5 -28.22 26.50 -9.48
C LYS A 5 -27.38 25.59 -10.39
N ARG A 6 -26.13 25.99 -10.68
CA ARG A 6 -25.16 25.20 -11.43
C ARG A 6 -24.93 23.85 -10.75
N LYS A 7 -25.21 22.75 -11.46
CA LYS A 7 -24.92 21.38 -11.00
C LYS A 7 -23.40 21.24 -10.88
N LYS A 8 -22.89 21.00 -9.66
CA LYS A 8 -21.47 20.70 -9.43
C LYS A 8 -21.12 19.45 -10.24
N THR A 9 -20.20 19.60 -11.19
CA THR A 9 -19.73 18.50 -12.04
C THR A 9 -19.08 17.42 -11.17
N PHE A 10 -19.38 16.16 -11.45
CA PHE A 10 -18.90 14.97 -10.72
C PHE A 10 -17.36 14.95 -10.54
N ASN A 11 -16.64 15.54 -11.50
CA ASN A 11 -15.18 15.68 -11.49
C ASN A 11 -14.64 16.49 -10.30
N ASN A 12 -15.34 17.56 -9.88
CA ASN A 12 -14.92 18.35 -8.71
C ASN A 12 -15.01 17.56 -7.40
N PHE A 13 -15.95 16.61 -7.29
CA PHE A 13 -16.07 15.77 -6.09
C PHE A 13 -14.92 14.77 -5.99
N LEU A 14 -14.50 14.17 -7.11
CA LEU A 14 -13.38 13.23 -7.15
C LEU A 14 -12.04 13.90 -6.83
N ILE A 15 -11.78 15.08 -7.41
CA ILE A 15 -10.56 15.87 -7.13
C ILE A 15 -10.51 16.27 -5.65
N ASN A 16 -11.63 16.72 -5.09
CA ASN A 16 -11.71 17.08 -3.67
C ASN A 16 -11.44 15.88 -2.74
N ASN A 17 -11.89 14.68 -3.09
CA ASN A 17 -11.61 13.48 -2.32
C ASN A 17 -10.13 13.06 -2.38
N LYS A 18 -9.48 13.20 -3.54
CA LYS A 18 -8.02 12.96 -3.67
C LYS A 18 -7.23 13.96 -2.82
N ALA A 19 -7.53 15.25 -2.92
CA ALA A 19 -6.89 16.30 -2.11
C ALA A 19 -7.07 16.06 -0.59
N GLN A 20 -8.27 15.65 -0.16
CA GLN A 20 -8.51 15.30 1.24
C GLN A 20 -7.71 14.08 1.70
N LYS A 21 -7.52 13.06 0.84
CA LYS A 21 -6.67 11.90 1.15
C LYS A 21 -5.21 12.32 1.32
N ILE A 22 -4.68 13.15 0.43
CA ILE A 22 -3.30 13.66 0.51
C ILE A 22 -3.11 14.45 1.80
N LYS A 23 -4.03 15.38 2.12
CA LYS A 23 -3.99 16.16 3.37
C LYS A 23 -4.01 15.25 4.61
N LYS A 24 -4.87 14.23 4.63
CA LYS A 24 -4.94 13.25 5.74
C LYS A 24 -3.63 12.47 5.89
N LYS A 25 -3.03 12.01 4.78
CA LYS A 25 -1.73 11.32 4.79
C LYS A 25 -0.63 12.23 5.36
N PHE A 26 -0.57 13.47 4.91
CA PHE A 26 0.43 14.44 5.38
C PHE A 26 0.29 14.71 6.89
N VAL A 27 -0.93 14.99 7.36
CA VAL A 27 -1.20 15.20 8.79
C VAL A 27 -0.83 13.97 9.61
N HIS A 28 -1.13 12.77 9.12
CA HIS A 28 -0.74 11.52 9.79
C HIS A 28 0.78 11.38 9.89
N LYS A 29 1.52 11.58 8.78
CA LYS A 29 3.00 11.53 8.78
C LYS A 29 3.60 12.50 9.80
N VAL A 30 3.12 13.74 9.84
CA VAL A 30 3.60 14.75 10.81
C VAL A 30 3.27 14.33 12.24
N LYS A 31 2.06 13.82 12.49
CA LYS A 31 1.65 13.34 13.82
C LYS A 31 2.51 12.17 14.29
N THR A 32 2.73 11.16 13.44
CA THR A 32 3.56 10.00 13.74
C THR A 32 4.99 10.41 14.05
N LYS A 33 5.60 11.30 13.25
CA LYS A 33 6.94 11.83 13.53
C LYS A 33 6.99 12.56 14.88
N LYS A 34 6.00 13.42 15.15
CA LYS A 34 5.91 14.15 16.43
C LYS A 34 5.78 13.20 17.62
N ASP A 35 4.95 12.17 17.50
CA ASP A 35 4.72 11.19 18.55
C ASP A 35 5.97 10.30 18.75
N PHE A 36 6.67 9.92 17.68
CA PHE A 36 7.95 9.20 17.73
C PHE A 36 9.04 9.97 18.47
N TYR A 37 9.26 11.26 18.15
CA TYR A 37 10.26 12.05 18.88
C TYR A 37 9.88 12.27 20.35
N LYS A 38 8.57 12.33 20.66
CA LYS A 38 8.10 12.37 22.04
C LYS A 38 8.40 11.07 22.78
N THR A 39 8.17 9.91 22.17
CA THR A 39 8.50 8.62 22.82
C THR A 39 10.00 8.49 23.01
N LEU A 40 10.82 8.81 22.01
CA LEU A 40 12.29 8.85 22.15
C LEU A 40 12.75 9.77 23.29
N SER A 41 12.12 10.94 23.46
CA SER A 41 12.48 11.85 24.54
C SER A 41 12.12 11.30 25.93
N LYS A 42 11.09 10.45 26.03
CA LYS A 42 10.67 9.79 27.28
C LYS A 42 11.53 8.57 27.60
N GLU A 43 11.87 7.79 26.58
CA GLU A 43 12.65 6.56 26.65
C GLU A 43 14.17 6.83 26.60
N LYS A 44 14.59 8.10 26.60
CA LYS A 44 16.00 8.52 26.50
C LYS A 44 16.91 7.88 27.55
N HIS A 45 16.41 7.65 28.76
CA HIS A 45 17.14 6.98 29.83
C HIS A 45 17.20 5.46 29.68
N GLU A 46 16.24 4.84 28.98
CA GLU A 46 16.18 3.39 28.72
C GLU A 46 16.99 3.00 27.47
N LEU A 47 17.09 3.93 26.51
CA LEU A 47 17.89 3.80 25.28
C LEU A 47 19.36 4.24 25.47
N GLU A 48 19.73 4.67 26.67
CA GLU A 48 21.09 5.10 26.96
C GLU A 48 22.03 3.89 26.97
N THR A 49 23.07 3.93 26.13
CA THR A 49 24.04 2.84 26.04
C THR A 49 24.65 2.58 27.42
N PRO A 50 24.70 1.33 27.90
CA PRO A 50 25.30 1.03 29.20
C PRO A 50 26.71 1.60 29.32
N SER A 51 27.07 2.08 30.51
CA SER A 51 28.34 2.80 30.77
C SER A 51 29.57 2.07 30.27
N PHE A 52 29.58 0.73 30.39
CA PHE A 52 30.64 -0.13 29.88
C PHE A 52 30.91 0.06 28.37
N TYR A 53 29.86 0.13 27.55
CA TYR A 53 30.00 0.35 26.11
C TYR A 53 30.37 1.79 25.79
N LYS A 54 29.89 2.77 26.58
CA LYS A 54 30.30 4.16 26.41
C LYS A 54 31.81 4.30 26.53
N GLN A 55 32.46 3.61 27.48
CA GLN A 55 33.92 3.67 27.65
C GLN A 55 34.67 3.16 26.41
N ILE A 56 34.25 2.04 25.84
CA ILE A 56 34.85 1.45 24.61
C ILE A 56 34.80 2.43 23.43
N PHE A 57 33.69 3.18 23.29
CA PHE A 57 33.53 4.16 22.21
C PHE A 57 34.11 5.54 22.54
N SER A 58 34.29 5.88 23.82
CA SER A 58 34.88 7.16 24.26
C SER A 58 36.40 7.16 24.13
N GLU A 59 37.04 6.00 24.30
CA GLU A 59 38.50 5.83 24.25
C GLU A 59 39.06 6.09 22.84
N LYS A 60 38.25 5.92 21.78
CA LYS A 60 38.63 6.26 20.39
C LYS A 60 38.52 7.74 20.04
N SER A 61 37.84 8.55 20.86
CA SER A 61 37.63 9.98 20.60
C SER A 61 38.61 10.90 21.33
N ALA A 62 39.47 10.36 22.20
CA ALA A 62 40.39 11.16 23.02
C ALA A 62 41.64 11.69 22.29
N ASP A 63 41.91 11.26 21.05
CA ASP A 63 43.03 11.75 20.24
C ASP A 63 42.70 12.95 19.34
N ILE A 64 41.47 13.45 19.34
CA ILE A 64 41.12 14.65 18.56
C ILE A 64 41.27 15.87 19.48
N ASN A 65 42.52 16.29 19.63
CA ASN A 65 42.87 17.58 20.23
C ASN A 65 42.22 18.72 19.46
N GLU A 66 41.74 19.72 20.20
CA GLU A 66 41.33 21.02 19.68
C GLU A 66 42.48 21.64 18.88
N GLY A 67 42.34 21.75 17.56
CA GLY A 67 43.37 22.38 16.73
C GLY A 67 43.48 21.95 15.28
N ASP A 68 42.66 21.01 14.78
CA ASP A 68 42.65 20.65 13.36
C ASP A 68 41.31 20.99 12.69
N ILE A 69 41.13 22.29 12.48
CA ILE A 69 40.14 22.83 11.57
C ILE A 69 40.62 22.44 10.17
N ASN A 70 40.05 21.36 9.62
CA ASN A 70 39.97 21.00 8.19
C ASN A 70 40.35 19.54 7.87
N HIS A 71 39.83 18.51 8.56
CA HIS A 71 39.58 17.21 7.90
C HIS A 71 38.71 16.27 8.76
N ALA A 72 37.40 16.54 8.78
CA ALA A 72 36.33 15.53 8.88
C ALA A 72 34.98 16.27 9.01
N ARG A 73 34.55 16.94 7.94
CA ARG A 73 33.12 17.26 7.81
C ARG A 73 32.37 15.94 7.70
N HIS A 74 31.74 15.58 8.80
CA HIS A 74 30.45 14.91 8.88
C HIS A 74 30.26 13.81 7.83
N ILE A 75 30.58 12.58 8.24
CA ILE A 75 29.88 11.39 7.79
C ILE A 75 28.39 11.67 8.03
N SER A 76 27.66 12.04 6.99
CA SER A 76 26.29 11.60 6.85
C SER A 76 26.37 10.35 5.98
N ASP A 77 26.32 9.20 6.64
CA ASP A 77 25.81 7.99 6.01
C ASP A 77 24.39 8.31 5.55
N SER A 78 24.29 8.80 4.32
CA SER A 78 23.08 8.72 3.54
C SER A 78 22.92 7.24 3.20
N GLU A 79 22.37 6.48 4.13
CA GLU A 79 21.60 5.31 3.75
C GLU A 79 20.42 5.82 2.91
N ASP A 80 20.65 5.78 1.60
CA ASP A 80 19.67 5.86 0.54
C ASP A 80 18.65 4.72 0.72
N ASN A 81 17.74 4.88 1.68
CA ASN A 81 16.39 4.36 1.55
C ASN A 81 15.61 5.32 0.65
N LEU A 82 15.94 5.26 -0.64
CA LEU A 82 15.11 5.77 -1.72
C LEU A 82 13.85 4.90 -1.82
N ASP A 83 12.89 5.16 -0.92
CA ASP A 83 11.47 4.94 -1.21
C ASP A 83 11.08 5.95 -2.30
N LYS A 84 11.49 5.63 -3.54
CA LYS A 84 10.93 6.19 -4.76
C LYS A 84 9.54 5.60 -4.95
N ASP A 85 8.58 6.14 -4.21
CA ASP A 85 7.20 6.20 -4.69
C ASP A 85 7.19 7.24 -5.82
N GLU A 86 7.58 6.81 -7.02
CA GLU A 86 7.40 7.57 -8.25
C GLU A 86 5.89 7.72 -8.50
N ASP A 87 5.42 8.95 -8.28
CA ASP A 87 4.24 9.50 -8.90
C ASP A 87 4.34 9.30 -10.43
N ASP A 88 3.34 8.60 -10.98
CA ASP A 88 2.58 8.97 -12.18
C ASP A 88 3.31 9.90 -13.19
N HIS A 89 4.37 9.39 -13.82
CA HIS A 89 4.90 10.00 -15.04
C HIS A 89 3.99 9.61 -16.20
N HIS A 90 3.17 10.58 -16.59
CA HIS A 90 2.56 10.75 -17.90
C HIS A 90 3.35 9.98 -18.98
N GLU A 91 2.80 8.87 -19.49
CA GLU A 91 3.30 8.25 -20.70
C GLU A 91 3.07 9.23 -21.86
N GLU A 92 4.08 10.03 -22.15
CA GLU A 92 4.23 10.65 -23.46
C GLU A 92 4.37 9.50 -24.44
N LEU A 93 3.28 9.25 -25.17
CA LEU A 93 3.22 8.32 -26.28
C LEU A 93 4.17 8.84 -27.36
N ILE A 94 5.45 8.45 -27.28
CA ILE A 94 6.37 8.61 -28.39
C ILE A 94 5.90 7.61 -29.45
N GLU A 95 5.02 8.12 -30.32
CA GLU A 95 4.70 7.54 -31.61
C GLU A 95 6.01 7.47 -32.40
N TYR A 96 6.69 6.33 -32.31
CA TYR A 96 7.73 6.01 -33.26
C TYR A 96 7.07 5.93 -34.63
N ASP A 97 7.25 7.00 -35.41
CA ASP A 97 7.03 7.03 -36.83
C ASP A 97 7.72 5.80 -37.42
N ARG A 98 6.90 4.78 -37.71
CA ARG A 98 7.32 3.55 -38.36
C ARG A 98 7.47 3.91 -39.84
N SER A 99 8.48 4.71 -40.13
CA SER A 99 8.84 5.04 -41.49
C SER A 99 9.19 3.73 -42.18
N SER A 100 8.33 3.43 -43.15
CA SER A 100 8.45 2.35 -44.10
C SER A 100 9.82 2.42 -44.78
N CYS A 101 10.77 1.61 -44.32
CA CYS A 101 11.84 1.12 -45.15
C CYS A 101 11.51 -0.33 -45.54
N GLU A 102 10.63 -0.44 -46.53
CA GLU A 102 10.51 -1.62 -47.40
C GLU A 102 11.86 -1.82 -48.12
N GLU A 103 12.83 -2.42 -47.45
CA GLU A 103 13.97 -3.04 -48.12
C GLU A 103 13.77 -4.56 -48.15
N SER A 104 13.14 -4.98 -49.24
CA SER A 104 12.96 -6.36 -49.68
C SER A 104 14.30 -7.05 -49.97
N LYS A 105 15.06 -7.39 -48.93
CA LYS A 105 16.18 -8.33 -49.05
C LYS A 105 15.66 -9.73 -48.75
N LYS A 106 15.33 -10.47 -49.82
CA LYS A 106 15.19 -11.93 -49.81
C LYS A 106 16.48 -12.54 -49.23
N SER A 107 16.55 -12.68 -47.92
CA SER A 107 17.65 -13.37 -47.27
C SER A 107 17.47 -14.86 -47.51
N ARG A 108 18.39 -15.42 -48.30
CA ARG A 108 18.51 -16.87 -48.50
C ARG A 108 18.53 -17.52 -47.10
N LYS A 109 17.68 -18.52 -46.88
CA LYS A 109 17.70 -19.38 -45.68
C LYS A 109 19.04 -20.13 -45.65
N ILE A 110 20.08 -19.49 -45.12
CA ILE A 110 21.28 -20.17 -44.68
C ILE A 110 20.84 -20.95 -43.43
N LYS A 111 20.59 -22.24 -43.59
CA LYS A 111 20.43 -23.16 -42.46
C LYS A 111 21.81 -23.28 -41.80
N SER A 112 22.18 -22.31 -40.97
CA SER A 112 23.31 -22.48 -40.08
C SER A 112 22.89 -23.49 -39.02
N ASN A 113 23.38 -24.72 -39.15
CA ASN A 113 23.34 -25.75 -38.10
C ASN A 113 24.26 -25.36 -36.93
N HIS A 114 24.27 -24.09 -36.53
CA HIS A 114 24.94 -23.66 -35.33
C HIS A 114 23.95 -23.81 -34.18
N ARG A 115 24.26 -24.74 -33.28
CA ARG A 115 23.72 -24.71 -31.92
C ARG A 115 24.14 -23.36 -31.34
N SER A 116 23.22 -22.39 -31.32
CA SER A 116 23.48 -21.09 -30.72
C SER A 116 23.87 -21.34 -29.26
N LYS A 117 24.90 -20.63 -28.80
CA LYS A 117 25.29 -20.72 -27.40
C LYS A 117 24.07 -20.34 -26.56
N PRO A 118 23.76 -21.07 -25.48
CA PRO A 118 22.62 -20.74 -24.63
C PRO A 118 22.76 -19.30 -24.14
N ASN A 119 21.66 -18.57 -24.10
CA ASN A 119 21.66 -17.19 -23.61
C ASN A 119 22.21 -17.20 -22.17
N PRO A 120 23.30 -16.47 -21.86
CA PRO A 120 23.94 -16.48 -20.55
C PRO A 120 22.99 -16.03 -19.42
N PHE A 121 21.94 -15.28 -19.75
CA PHE A 121 20.95 -14.78 -18.79
C PHE A 121 19.66 -15.61 -18.74
N HIS A 122 19.57 -16.72 -19.47
CA HIS A 122 18.33 -17.51 -19.52
C HIS A 122 17.88 -17.98 -18.13
N LYS A 123 18.84 -18.39 -17.28
CA LYS A 123 18.58 -18.78 -15.89
C LYS A 123 18.02 -17.61 -15.06
N ALA A 124 18.66 -16.44 -15.15
CA ALA A 124 18.23 -15.24 -14.43
C ALA A 124 16.84 -14.75 -14.85
N LEU A 125 16.53 -14.80 -16.16
CA LEU A 125 15.20 -14.45 -16.67
C LEU A 125 14.12 -15.39 -16.14
N LYS A 126 14.40 -16.70 -16.10
CA LYS A 126 13.49 -17.71 -15.57
C LYS A 126 13.24 -17.52 -14.06
N GLU A 127 14.28 -17.26 -13.27
CA GLU A 127 14.17 -16.98 -11.84
C GLU A 127 13.37 -15.69 -11.55
N ARG A 128 13.58 -14.65 -12.35
CA ARG A 128 12.78 -13.41 -12.28
C ARG A 128 11.30 -13.69 -12.55
N GLU A 129 11.00 -14.48 -13.59
CA GLU A 129 9.64 -14.83 -13.95
C GLU A 129 8.94 -15.62 -12.84
N TYR A 130 9.62 -16.61 -12.24
CA TYR A 130 9.09 -17.33 -11.07
C TYR A 130 8.81 -16.39 -9.91
N SER A 131 9.74 -15.50 -9.59
CA SER A 131 9.58 -14.53 -8.51
C SER A 131 8.40 -13.58 -8.75
N GLN A 132 8.17 -13.17 -10.00
CA GLN A 132 7.04 -12.33 -10.38
C GLN A 132 5.71 -13.07 -10.24
N ARG A 133 5.63 -14.32 -10.72
CA ARG A 133 4.43 -15.15 -10.59
C ARG A 133 4.10 -15.43 -9.12
N GLU A 134 5.10 -15.70 -8.28
CA GLU A 134 4.88 -15.92 -6.86
C GLU A 134 4.34 -14.66 -6.15
N LYS A 135 4.89 -13.48 -6.48
CA LYS A 135 4.39 -12.20 -5.98
C LYS A 135 2.95 -11.94 -6.42
N GLN A 136 2.64 -12.19 -7.69
CA GLN A 136 1.29 -12.03 -8.23
C GLN A 136 0.30 -12.97 -7.53
N ALA A 137 0.64 -14.26 -7.38
CA ALA A 137 -0.19 -15.24 -6.69
C ALA A 137 -0.47 -14.83 -5.23
N LYS A 138 0.53 -14.30 -4.52
CA LYS A 138 0.36 -13.76 -3.16
C LYS A 138 -0.62 -12.59 -3.12
N ILE A 139 -0.49 -11.65 -4.06
CA ILE A 139 -1.39 -10.48 -4.16
C ILE A 139 -2.82 -10.93 -4.47
N GLU A 140 -2.99 -11.86 -5.40
CA GLU A 140 -4.29 -12.41 -5.79
C GLU A 140 -4.96 -13.16 -4.65
N ALA A 141 -4.23 -13.99 -3.91
CA ALA A 141 -4.75 -14.70 -2.75
C ALA A 141 -5.27 -13.73 -1.69
N ILE A 142 -4.50 -12.67 -1.36
CA ILE A 142 -4.92 -11.63 -0.41
C ILE A 142 -6.18 -10.90 -0.92
N LYS A 143 -6.27 -10.65 -2.23
CA LYS A 143 -7.42 -9.98 -2.82
C LYS A 143 -8.68 -10.85 -2.71
N GLN A 144 -8.57 -12.14 -3.04
CA GLN A 144 -9.68 -13.09 -2.94
C GLN A 144 -10.16 -13.25 -1.49
N GLU A 145 -9.23 -13.37 -0.53
CA GLU A 145 -9.59 -13.46 0.89
C GLU A 145 -10.36 -12.21 1.36
N LYS A 146 -9.90 -11.02 0.98
CA LYS A 146 -10.59 -9.76 1.27
C LYS A 146 -11.98 -9.71 0.66
N GLU A 147 -12.13 -10.16 -0.59
CA GLU A 147 -13.43 -10.19 -1.27
C GLU A 147 -14.41 -11.13 -0.56
N ILE A 148 -13.97 -12.34 -0.21
CA ILE A 148 -14.76 -13.32 0.55
C ILE A 148 -15.19 -12.72 1.90
N ARG A 149 -14.27 -12.08 2.63
CA ARG A 149 -14.57 -11.44 3.92
C ARG A 149 -15.63 -10.35 3.77
N ILE A 150 -15.52 -9.51 2.74
CA ILE A 150 -16.50 -8.45 2.46
C ILE A 150 -17.85 -9.05 2.08
N GLN A 151 -17.88 -10.11 1.28
CA GLN A 151 -19.11 -10.81 0.91
C GLN A 151 -19.81 -11.42 2.13
N ASN A 152 -19.06 -12.11 3.00
CA ASN A 152 -19.57 -12.67 4.24
C ASN A 152 -20.13 -11.59 5.17
N GLN A 153 -19.43 -10.46 5.30
CA GLN A 153 -19.92 -9.32 6.07
C GLN A 153 -21.22 -8.75 5.49
N LYS A 154 -21.30 -8.58 4.16
CA LYS A 154 -22.51 -8.11 3.48
C LYS A 154 -23.68 -9.07 3.68
N ALA A 155 -23.45 -10.38 3.55
CA ALA A 155 -24.45 -11.41 3.77
C ALA A 155 -24.98 -11.38 5.22
N TYR A 156 -24.09 -11.30 6.21
CA TYR A 156 -24.46 -11.17 7.61
C TYR A 156 -25.31 -9.92 7.88
N LEU A 157 -24.89 -8.76 7.35
CA LEU A 157 -25.64 -7.51 7.53
C LEU A 157 -27.02 -7.57 6.84
N ALA A 158 -27.12 -8.21 5.67
CA ALA A 158 -28.38 -8.42 4.98
C ALA A 158 -29.33 -9.30 5.82
N GLN A 159 -28.84 -10.42 6.34
CA GLN A 159 -29.61 -11.29 7.25
C GLN A 159 -30.05 -10.55 8.50
N ARG A 160 -29.14 -9.78 9.14
CA ARG A 160 -29.47 -8.95 10.31
C ARG A 160 -30.56 -7.91 10.02
N LYS A 161 -30.56 -7.31 8.83
CA LYS A 161 -31.62 -6.38 8.42
C LYS A 161 -32.98 -7.08 8.31
N LEU A 162 -32.99 -8.29 7.75
CA LEU A 162 -34.20 -9.11 7.63
C LEU A 162 -34.74 -9.53 9.01
N THR A 163 -33.87 -10.01 9.91
CA THR A 163 -34.27 -10.39 11.28
C THR A 163 -34.79 -9.19 12.05
N LYS A 164 -34.09 -8.04 11.99
CA LYS A 164 -34.55 -6.79 12.60
C LYS A 164 -35.93 -6.39 12.09
N LYS A 165 -36.17 -6.45 10.77
CA LYS A 165 -37.48 -6.16 10.18
C LYS A 165 -38.56 -7.08 10.72
N LYS A 166 -38.29 -8.39 10.87
CA LYS A 166 -39.24 -9.36 11.43
C LYS A 166 -39.58 -9.05 12.90
N LEU A 167 -38.58 -8.74 13.74
CA LEU A 167 -38.75 -8.47 15.17
C LEU A 167 -39.45 -7.13 15.47
N LEU A 168 -39.33 -6.17 14.55
CA LEU A 168 -39.99 -4.86 14.66
C LEU A 168 -41.44 -4.88 14.14
N LYS A 169 -41.91 -5.96 13.52
CA LYS A 169 -43.31 -6.05 13.07
C LYS A 169 -44.25 -5.94 14.28
N ARG A 170 -45.30 -5.16 14.11
CA ARG A 170 -46.37 -4.94 15.08
C ARG A 170 -47.71 -5.38 14.48
N ASN A 171 -48.66 -5.74 15.33
CA ASN A 171 -50.04 -6.00 14.91
C ASN A 171 -50.81 -4.69 14.68
N SER A 172 -52.09 -4.77 14.26
CA SER A 172 -52.95 -3.60 14.03
C SER A 172 -53.15 -2.73 15.28
N LYS A 173 -53.10 -3.34 16.47
CA LYS A 173 -53.15 -2.66 17.77
C LYS A 173 -51.81 -2.08 18.21
N GLY A 174 -50.80 -2.13 17.33
CA GLY A 174 -49.47 -1.61 17.61
C GLY A 174 -48.73 -2.38 18.71
N GLN A 175 -49.05 -3.63 19.00
CA GLN A 175 -48.28 -4.51 19.89
C GLN A 175 -47.25 -5.31 19.08
N PRO A 176 -46.11 -5.68 19.68
CA PRO A 176 -45.12 -6.51 18.99
C PRO A 176 -45.67 -7.91 18.66
N LEU A 177 -45.33 -8.42 17.48
CA LEU A 177 -45.65 -9.81 17.12
C LEU A 177 -44.76 -10.78 17.93
N MET A 178 -45.34 -11.45 18.92
CA MET A 178 -44.60 -12.30 19.86
C MET A 178 -44.00 -13.55 19.21
N LYS A 179 -44.66 -14.15 18.21
CA LYS A 179 -44.16 -15.33 17.49
C LYS A 179 -42.71 -15.15 17.01
N ALA A 180 -42.44 -14.08 16.27
CA ALA A 180 -41.11 -13.82 15.73
C ALA A 180 -40.05 -13.55 16.81
N ARG A 181 -40.46 -13.04 17.98
CA ARG A 181 -39.56 -12.80 19.11
C ARG A 181 -39.24 -14.10 19.84
N ILE A 182 -40.24 -14.94 20.05
CA ILE A 182 -40.09 -16.27 20.65
C ILE A 182 -39.21 -17.13 19.75
N ASP A 183 -39.50 -17.21 18.44
CA ASP A 183 -38.69 -17.98 17.49
C ASP A 183 -37.21 -17.55 17.50
N HIS A 184 -36.96 -16.24 17.59
CA HIS A 184 -35.59 -15.70 17.69
C HIS A 184 -34.94 -15.99 19.04
N LEU A 185 -35.70 -16.02 20.13
CA LEU A 185 -35.17 -16.38 21.45
C LEU A 185 -34.82 -17.86 21.50
N LEU A 186 -35.72 -18.72 21.01
CA LEU A 186 -35.51 -20.16 20.90
C LEU A 186 -34.27 -20.45 20.04
N SER A 187 -34.13 -19.80 18.88
CA SER A 187 -32.95 -20.00 18.04
C SER A 187 -31.63 -19.54 18.66
N LYS A 188 -31.66 -18.74 19.74
CA LYS A 188 -30.48 -18.33 20.52
C LYS A 188 -30.20 -19.23 21.72
N ILE A 189 -31.17 -20.04 22.13
CA ILE A 189 -31.01 -21.01 23.21
C ILE A 189 -30.59 -22.36 22.64
N THR A 190 -31.10 -22.74 21.45
CA THR A 190 -30.84 -24.05 20.83
C THR A 190 -29.56 -24.10 19.99
N ASN A 191 -29.02 -22.96 19.57
CA ASN A 191 -27.75 -22.86 18.84
C ASN A 191 -26.71 -22.17 19.72
#